data_AF-A0A8S1EIP6-F1
#
_entry.id   AF-A0A8S1EIP6-F1
#
_cell.length_a   1.000
_cell.length_b   1.000
_cell.length_c   1.000
_cell.angle_alpha   90.00
_cell.angle_beta   90.00
_cell.angle_gamma   90.00
#
_symmetry.space_group_name_H-M   'P 1'
#
loop_
_entity.id
_entity.type
_entity.pdbx_description
1 polymer ?
#
loop_
_entity_poly.entity_id
_entity_poly.type
_entity_poly.pdbx_seq_one_letter_code
_entity_poly.pdbx_strand_id
1 'polypeptide(L)'
;MAEISLNTRYLSANRGIIKILQIVCGFIICSLLCSQWYGGRSCFGEGRLGFASGLNFVCVIINIVLFVLNFLNIRAWGLERIYSAVCTILFLIAAILVAWFIWEINSSKGWLIASAALMLVQFFLFLWDLKILQGEASN
;
A
#
# COMPACT_ATOMS: atom_id res chain seq x y z
N MET A 1 -32.59 -6.63 6.25
CA MET A 1 -31.41 -7.28 5.64
C MET A 1 -30.93 -6.34 4.56
N ALA A 2 -29.75 -5.73 4.71
CA ALA A 2 -29.22 -4.87 3.66
C ALA A 2 -29.05 -5.72 2.39
N GLU A 3 -29.66 -5.31 1.27
CA GLU A 3 -29.50 -6.01 -0.01
C GLU A 3 -28.04 -5.87 -0.45
N ILE A 4 -27.26 -6.90 -0.12
CA ILE A 4 -25.89 -7.05 -0.59
C ILE A 4 -25.99 -7.32 -2.10
N SER A 5 -25.82 -6.27 -2.89
CA SER A 5 -25.81 -6.32 -4.34
C SER A 5 -24.36 -6.28 -4.82
N LEU A 6 -24.00 -7.22 -5.70
CA LEU A 6 -22.67 -7.28 -6.31
C LEU A 6 -22.50 -6.10 -7.29
N ASN A 7 -21.56 -5.21 -7.00
CA ASN A 7 -21.24 -4.09 -7.89
C ASN A 7 -20.15 -4.50 -8.89
N THR A 8 -20.55 -5.18 -9.97
CA THR A 8 -19.63 -5.63 -11.02
C THR A 8 -18.93 -4.48 -11.76
N ARG A 9 -19.51 -3.27 -11.76
CA ARG A 9 -18.90 -2.06 -12.35
C ARG A 9 -17.75 -1.50 -11.51
N TYR A 10 -17.63 -1.90 -10.24
CA TYR A 10 -16.53 -1.45 -9.39
C TYR A 10 -15.18 -1.99 -9.90
N LEU A 11 -15.14 -3.20 -10.44
CA LEU A 11 -13.92 -3.82 -10.99
C LEU A 11 -13.36 -3.07 -12.21
N SER A 12 -14.24 -2.42 -12.98
CA SER A 12 -13.87 -1.64 -14.16
C SER A 12 -13.69 -0.14 -13.89
N ALA A 13 -14.02 0.33 -12.68
CA ALA A 13 -13.84 1.73 -12.30
C ALA A 13 -12.38 1.99 -11.94
N ASN A 14 -11.89 3.22 -12.16
CA ASN A 14 -10.51 3.60 -11.84
C ASN A 14 -10.17 3.30 -10.39
N ARG A 15 -11.13 3.49 -9.48
CA ARG A 15 -11.01 3.12 -8.07
C ARG A 15 -10.73 1.65 -7.81
N GLY A 16 -11.49 0.76 -8.46
CA GLY A 16 -11.31 -0.68 -8.29
C GLY A 16 -9.93 -1.10 -8.80
N ILE A 17 -9.52 -0.57 -9.95
CA ILE A 17 -8.21 -0.80 -10.55
C ILE A 17 -7.09 -0.31 -9.61
N ILE A 18 -7.21 0.89 -9.05
CA ILE A 18 -6.23 1.45 -8.11
C ILE A 18 -6.12 0.58 -6.85
N LYS A 19 -7.24 0.12 -6.29
CA LYS A 19 -7.21 -0.80 -5.13
C LYS A 19 -6.54 -2.13 -5.47
N ILE A 20 -6.78 -2.69 -6.66
CA ILE A 20 -6.11 -3.90 -7.13
C ILE A 20 -4.61 -3.66 -7.26
N LEU A 21 -4.20 -2.56 -7.90
CA LEU A 21 -2.78 -2.18 -8.02
C LEU A 21 -2.13 -2.03 -6.65
N GLN A 22 -2.81 -1.37 -5.70
CA GLN A 22 -2.31 -1.24 -4.33
C GLN A 22 -2.09 -2.60 -3.68
N ILE A 23 -3.01 -3.56 -3.84
CA ILE A 23 -2.88 -4.92 -3.29
C ILE A 23 -1.71 -5.66 -3.95
N VAL A 24 -1.64 -5.65 -5.29
CA VAL A 24 -0.58 -6.36 -6.04
C VAL A 24 0.80 -5.80 -5.72
N CYS A 25 0.99 -4.48 -5.76
CA CYS A 25 2.24 -3.83 -5.38
C CYS A 25 2.60 -4.14 -3.93
N GLY A 26 1.61 -4.13 -3.02
CA GLY A 26 1.82 -4.47 -1.62
C GLY A 26 2.32 -5.91 -1.42
N PHE A 27 1.76 -6.89 -2.15
CA PHE A 27 2.26 -8.27 -2.11
C PHE A 27 3.70 -8.37 -2.63
N ILE A 28 4.03 -7.70 -3.73
CA ILE A 28 5.40 -7.70 -4.29
C ILE A 28 6.38 -7.12 -3.26
N ILE A 29 6.04 -6.00 -2.61
CA ILE A 29 6.88 -5.39 -1.56
C ILE A 29 7.09 -6.38 -0.41
N CYS A 30 6.03 -7.04 0.08
CA CYS A 30 6.15 -8.06 1.12
C CYS A 30 7.10 -9.19 0.70
N SER A 31 6.96 -9.71 -0.52
CA SER A 31 7.84 -10.75 -1.03
C SER A 31 9.30 -10.30 -1.12
N LEU A 32 9.57 -9.08 -1.60
CA LEU A 32 10.93 -8.57 -1.75
C LEU A 32 11.60 -8.27 -0.40
N LEU A 33 10.84 -7.75 0.58
CA LEU A 33 11.38 -7.47 1.91
C LEU A 33 11.58 -8.75 2.73
N CYS A 34 10.72 -9.76 2.59
CA CYS A 34 10.75 -10.99 3.39
C CYS A 34 11.57 -12.14 2.77
N SER A 35 11.78 -12.15 1.45
CA SER A 35 12.55 -13.22 0.78
C SER A 35 14.06 -13.11 0.95
N GLN A 36 14.54 -11.95 1.39
CA GLN A 36 15.96 -11.64 1.45
C GLN A 36 16.40 -11.38 2.90
N TRP A 37 17.51 -12.01 3.28
CA TRP A 37 18.18 -11.70 4.53
C TRP A 37 19.19 -10.57 4.26
N TYR A 38 18.87 -9.34 4.70
CA TYR A 38 19.70 -8.16 4.46
C TYR A 38 20.84 -8.09 5.49
N GLY A 39 21.85 -8.94 5.30
CA GLY A 39 23.06 -8.94 6.15
C GLY A 39 22.80 -9.38 7.59
N GLY A 40 21.94 -10.38 7.79
CA GLY A 40 21.56 -10.84 9.15
C GLY A 40 20.33 -10.13 9.71
N ARG A 41 19.81 -9.09 9.04
CA ARG A 41 18.61 -8.37 9.47
C ARG A 41 17.36 -8.88 8.72
N SER A 42 16.35 -9.32 9.46
CA SER A 42 15.09 -9.81 8.90
C SER A 42 14.11 -8.67 8.64
N CYS A 43 13.08 -8.93 7.82
CA CYS A 43 12.03 -7.97 7.47
C CYS A 43 11.30 -7.35 8.67
N PHE A 44 11.31 -8.00 9.84
CA PHE A 44 10.77 -7.51 11.11
C PHE A 44 11.82 -7.29 12.20
N GLY A 45 13.06 -7.73 11.97
CA GLY A 45 14.11 -7.77 12.99
C GLY A 45 14.79 -6.43 13.24
N GLU A 46 14.56 -5.44 12.39
CA GLU A 46 15.19 -4.14 12.49
C GLU A 46 14.16 -3.03 12.42
N GLY A 47 14.24 -2.03 13.30
CA GLY A 47 13.16 -1.04 13.48
C GLY A 47 12.74 -0.29 12.20
N ARG A 48 13.69 0.08 11.33
CA ARG A 48 13.41 0.86 10.12
C ARG A 48 12.75 0.01 9.02
N LEU A 49 13.34 -1.15 8.72
CA LEU A 49 12.78 -2.12 7.78
C LEU A 49 11.46 -2.73 8.30
N GLY A 50 11.41 -3.01 9.60
CA GLY A 50 10.26 -3.57 10.30
C GLY A 50 9.05 -2.66 10.30
N PHE A 51 9.25 -1.35 10.47
CA PHE A 51 8.17 -0.38 10.29
C PHE A 51 7.62 -0.40 8.87
N ALA A 52 8.48 -0.33 7.86
CA ALA A 52 8.06 -0.27 6.46
C ALA A 52 7.38 -1.58 6.00
N SER A 53 7.93 -2.73 6.40
CA SER A 53 7.37 -4.06 6.15
C SER A 53 6.02 -4.27 6.86
N GLY A 54 5.95 -3.94 8.16
CA GLY A 54 4.75 -4.07 8.97
C GLY A 54 3.62 -3.16 8.47
N LEU A 55 3.92 -1.90 8.17
CA LEU A 55 2.96 -0.97 7.57
C LEU A 55 2.40 -1.54 6.27
N ASN A 56 3.27 -2.00 5.37
CA ASN A 56 2.83 -2.55 4.08
C ASN A 56 1.93 -3.79 4.27
N PHE A 57 2.28 -4.68 5.20
CA PHE A 57 1.48 -5.88 5.49
C PHE A 57 0.08 -5.52 5.99
N VAL A 58 -0.02 -4.61 6.96
CA VAL A 58 -1.29 -4.12 7.50
C VAL A 58 -2.11 -3.43 6.40
N CYS A 59 -1.48 -2.60 5.57
CA CYS A 59 -2.16 -1.90 4.49
C CYS A 59 -2.70 -2.85 3.41
N VAL A 60 -2.00 -3.93 3.07
CA VAL A 60 -2.51 -4.96 2.14
C VAL A 60 -3.79 -5.58 2.69
N ILE A 61 -3.80 -5.98 3.96
CA ILE A 61 -4.99 -6.58 4.59
C ILE A 61 -6.16 -5.61 4.56
N ILE A 62 -5.95 -4.35 4.97
CA ILE A 62 -7.02 -3.34 4.98
C ILE A 62 -7.52 -3.07 3.55
N ASN A 63 -6.63 -2.99 2.55
CA ASN A 63 -7.02 -2.79 1.16
C ASN A 63 -7.85 -3.96 0.61
N ILE A 64 -7.54 -5.21 0.98
CA ILE A 64 -8.35 -6.37 0.63
C ILE A 64 -9.74 -6.26 1.25
N VAL A 65 -9.84 -5.91 2.53
CA VAL A 65 -11.12 -5.74 3.23
C VAL A 65 -11.96 -4.64 2.58
N LEU A 66 -11.38 -3.46 2.33
CA LEU A 66 -12.07 -2.35 1.66
C LEU A 66 -12.50 -2.70 0.23
N PHE A 67 -11.67 -3.46 -0.50
CA PHE A 67 -12.02 -3.95 -1.82
C PHE A 67 -13.26 -4.84 -1.79
N VAL A 68 -13.31 -5.80 -0.85
CA VAL A 68 -14.49 -6.67 -0.66
C VAL A 68 -15.72 -5.87 -0.24
N LEU A 69 -15.59 -4.92 0.70
CA LEU A 69 -16.70 -4.08 1.14
C LEU A 69 -17.29 -3.24 0.00
N ASN A 70 -16.44 -2.62 -0.83
CA ASN A 70 -16.90 -1.86 -2.00
C ASN A 70 -17.50 -2.75 -3.09
N PHE A 71 -16.99 -3.97 -3.26
CA PHE A 71 -17.55 -4.94 -4.19
C PHE A 71 -18.96 -5.40 -3.78
N LEU A 72 -19.22 -5.51 -2.48
CA LEU A 72 -20.52 -5.78 -1.88
C LEU A 72 -21.41 -4.52 -1.75
N ASN A 73 -20.99 -3.40 -2.35
CA ASN A 73 -21.70 -2.12 -2.36
C ASN A 73 -21.93 -1.49 -0.96
N ILE A 74 -21.16 -1.89 0.06
CA ILE A 74 -21.18 -1.31 1.40
C ILE A 74 -20.24 -0.09 1.40
N ARG A 75 -20.79 1.06 1.02
CA ARG A 75 -20.04 2.29 0.76
C ARG A 75 -19.63 3.03 2.06
N ALA A 76 -18.43 2.77 2.57
CA ALA A 76 -17.87 3.44 3.75
C ALA A 76 -16.93 4.62 3.41
N TRP A 77 -17.43 5.63 2.68
CA TRP A 77 -16.63 6.74 2.12
C TRP A 77 -15.75 7.52 3.12
N GLY A 78 -16.28 7.79 4.32
CA GLY A 78 -15.55 8.55 5.35
C GLY A 78 -14.33 7.80 5.87
N LEU A 79 -14.48 6.50 6.12
CA LEU A 79 -13.41 5.63 6.61
C LEU A 79 -12.29 5.52 5.58
N GLU A 80 -12.64 5.33 4.31
CA GLU A 80 -11.67 5.23 3.21
C GLU A 80 -10.87 6.50 3.00
N ARG A 81 -11.50 7.67 3.15
CA ARG A 81 -10.83 8.95 3.02
C ARG A 81 -9.77 9.14 4.10
N ILE A 82 -10.12 8.86 5.36
CA ILE A 82 -9.17 8.96 6.48
C ILE A 82 -8.06 7.93 6.31
N TYR A 83 -8.41 6.69 5.99
CA TYR A 83 -7.45 5.62 5.74
C TYR A 83 -6.43 5.99 4.64
N SER A 84 -6.90 6.48 3.49
CA SER A 84 -6.03 6.84 2.37
C SER A 84 -5.14 8.05 2.69
N ALA A 85 -5.65 9.01 3.47
CA ALA A 85 -4.86 10.16 3.94
C ALA A 85 -3.73 9.72 4.88
N VAL A 86 -4.05 8.89 5.86
CA VAL A 86 -3.08 8.35 6.81
C VAL A 86 -2.05 7.49 6.08
N CYS A 87 -2.47 6.59 5.18
CA CYS A 87 -1.55 5.76 4.41
C CYS A 87 -0.61 6.57 3.51
N THR A 88 -1.09 7.66 2.90
CA THR A 88 -0.24 8.56 2.10
C THR A 88 0.91 9.10 2.93
N ILE A 89 0.65 9.57 4.15
CA ILE A 89 1.69 10.10 5.04
C ILE A 89 2.63 8.99 5.51
N LEU A 90 2.08 7.85 5.94
CA LEU A 90 2.87 6.74 6.48
C LEU A 90 3.78 6.10 5.42
N PHE A 91 3.32 5.95 4.17
CA PHE A 91 4.15 5.41 3.09
C PHE A 91 5.27 6.37 2.66
N LEU A 92 5.06 7.69 2.77
CA LEU A 92 6.12 8.67 2.57
C LEU A 92 7.23 8.51 3.62
N ILE A 93 6.85 8.38 4.89
CA ILE A 93 7.79 8.12 5.99
C ILE A 93 8.53 6.79 5.78
N ALA A 94 7.80 5.73 5.41
CA ALA A 94 8.38 4.43 5.13
C ALA A 94 9.42 4.49 3.99
N ALA A 95 9.13 5.20 2.90
CA ALA A 95 10.05 5.38 1.78
C ALA A 95 11.35 6.09 2.22
N ILE A 96 11.25 7.13 3.05
CA ILE A 96 12.41 7.85 3.59
C ILE A 96 13.26 6.94 4.49
N LEU A 97 12.62 6.15 5.36
CA LEU A 97 13.31 5.23 6.26
C LEU A 97 14.06 4.13 5.52
N VAL A 98 13.46 3.57 4.46
CA VAL A 98 14.12 2.57 3.63
C VAL A 98 15.25 3.19 2.80
N ALA A 99 15.09 4.42 2.29
CA ALA A 99 16.16 5.13 1.60
C ALA A 99 17.36 5.40 2.52
N TRP A 100 17.11 5.83 3.77
CA TRP A 100 18.16 5.95 4.78
C TRP A 100 18.84 4.60 5.03
N PHE A 101 18.07 3.53 5.16
CA PHE A 101 18.62 2.19 5.35
C PHE A 101 19.57 1.75 4.21
N ILE A 102 19.23 2.06 2.96
CA ILE A 102 20.09 1.79 1.79
C ILE A 102 21.43 2.52 1.91
N TRP A 103 21.40 3.78 2.34
CA TRP A 103 22.62 4.58 2.53
C TRP A 103 23.51 3.97 3.62
N GLU A 104 22.95 3.62 4.78
CA GLU A 104 23.71 3.14 5.93
C GLU A 104 24.47 1.84 5.64
N ILE A 105 23.80 0.89 4.99
CA ILE A 105 24.39 -0.42 4.71
C ILE A 105 25.32 -0.39 3.49
N ASN A 106 25.33 0.72 2.72
CA ASN A 106 26.13 0.91 1.50
C ASN A 106 26.15 -0.33 0.58
N SER A 107 25.03 -1.06 0.55
CA SER A 107 24.92 -2.32 -0.18
C SER A 107 23.96 -2.10 -1.33
N SER A 108 24.51 -2.19 -2.54
CA SER A 108 23.81 -2.04 -3.81
C SER A 108 22.93 -3.26 -4.12
N LYS A 109 22.21 -3.79 -3.14
CA LYS A 109 21.27 -4.88 -3.35
C LYS A 109 20.07 -4.33 -4.12
N GLY A 110 20.03 -4.60 -5.43
CA GLY A 110 18.99 -4.11 -6.33
C GLY A 110 17.56 -4.37 -5.84
N TRP A 111 17.32 -5.45 -5.09
CA TRP A 111 16.02 -5.77 -4.48
C TRP A 111 15.55 -4.76 -3.43
N LEU A 112 16.47 -4.17 -2.66
CA LEU A 112 16.15 -3.15 -1.65
C LEU A 112 15.78 -1.83 -2.31
N ILE A 113 16.52 -1.48 -3.37
CA ILE A 113 16.23 -0.31 -4.22
C ILE A 113 14.87 -0.48 -4.91
N ALA A 114 14.59 -1.66 -5.46
CA ALA A 114 13.30 -1.99 -6.07
C ALA A 114 12.15 -1.87 -5.04
N SER A 115 12.35 -2.35 -3.81
CA SER A 115 11.36 -2.24 -2.73
C SER A 115 11.09 -0.78 -2.36
N ALA A 116 12.13 0.06 -2.27
CA ALA A 116 11.97 1.49 -2.01
C ALA A 116 11.22 2.20 -3.15
N ALA A 117 11.54 1.88 -4.40
CA ALA A 117 10.83 2.42 -5.56
C ALA A 117 9.36 2.02 -5.56
N LEU A 118 9.05 0.75 -5.22
CA LEU A 118 7.66 0.29 -5.10
C LEU A 118 6.91 0.96 -3.95
N MET A 119 7.57 1.29 -2.83
CA MET A 119 6.95 2.08 -1.77
C MET A 119 6.60 3.51 -2.22
N LEU A 120 7.43 4.13 -3.07
CA LEU A 120 7.09 5.41 -3.69
C LEU A 120 5.91 5.28 -4.66
N VAL A 121 5.87 4.23 -5.47
CA VAL A 121 4.69 3.93 -6.31
C VAL A 121 3.44 3.80 -5.43
N GLN A 122 3.57 3.13 -4.29
CA GLN A 122 2.46 2.95 -3.37
C GLN A 122 1.97 4.26 -2.76
N PHE A 123 2.90 5.15 -2.40
CA PHE A 123 2.58 6.51 -2.00
C PHE A 123 1.76 7.25 -3.07
N PHE A 124 2.18 7.20 -4.34
CA PHE A 124 1.44 7.86 -5.43
C PHE A 124 0.06 7.22 -5.66
N LEU A 125 -0.06 5.90 -5.53
CA LEU A 125 -1.35 5.21 -5.63
C LEU A 125 -2.30 5.63 -4.51
N PHE A 126 -1.83 5.79 -3.27
CA PHE A 126 -2.66 6.28 -2.17
C PHE A 126 -3.05 7.74 -2.34
N LEU A 127 -2.14 8.57 -2.85
CA LEU A 127 -2.41 9.97 -3.15
C LEU A 127 -3.48 10.09 -4.25
N TRP A 128 -3.41 9.26 -5.29
CA TRP A 128 -4.41 9.24 -6.35
C TRP A 128 -5.77 8.74 -5.87
N ASP A 129 -5.79 7.68 -5.04
CA ASP A 129 -7.02 7.19 -4.40
C ASP A 129 -7.68 8.30 -3.56
N LEU A 130 -6.88 9.06 -2.81
CA LEU A 130 -7.34 10.20 -2.02
C LEU A 130 -7.93 11.32 -2.90
N LYS A 131 -7.31 11.65 -4.04
CA LYS A 131 -7.84 12.64 -4.99
C LYS A 131 -9.20 12.23 -5.55
N ILE A 132 -9.37 10.95 -5.89
CA ILE A 132 -10.68 10.41 -6.32
C ILE A 132 -11.68 10.48 -5.16
N LEU A 133 -11.27 10.14 -3.93
CA LEU A 133 -12.09 10.25 -2.73
C LEU A 133 -12.52 11.68 -2.41
N GLN A 134 -11.73 12.69 -2.80
CA GLN A 134 -12.03 14.11 -2.63
C GLN A 134 -12.89 14.68 -3.77
N GLY A 135 -13.06 13.94 -4.87
CA GLY A 135 -13.79 14.40 -6.05
C GLY A 135 -12.95 15.26 -7.00
N GLU A 136 -11.64 15.32 -6.81
CA GLU A 136 -10.70 16.09 -7.64
C GLU A 136 -10.28 15.33 -8.91
N ALA A 137 -10.53 14.01 -8.97
CA ALA A 137 -10.18 13.16 -10.09
C ALA A 137 -11.36 12.26 -10.50
N SER A 138 -11.48 11.99 -11.81
CA SER A 138 -12.56 11.16 -12.36
C SER A 138 -12.38 9.69 -11.98
N ASN A 139 -13.50 9.08 -11.59
CA ASN A 139 -13.60 7.65 -11.31
C ASN A 139 -13.62 6.81 -12.59
#